data_AF-A0A2D6P5G8-F1
#
_entry.id   AF-A0A2D6P5G8-F1
#
_cell.length_a   1.000
_cell.length_b   1.000
_cell.length_c   1.000
_cell.angle_alpha   90.00
_cell.angle_beta   90.00
_cell.angle_gamma   90.00
#
_symmetry.space_group_name_H-M   'P 1'
#
loop_
_entity.id
_entity.type
_entity.pdbx_description
1 polymer ?
#
loop_
_entity_poly.entity_id
_entity_poly.type
_entity_poly.pdbx_seq_one_letter_code
_entity_poly.pdbx_strand_id
1 'polypeptide(L)'
;MSLEIIADNAFPYFKLGDFYLKVLYDLDKSYDSSLLDFAITTNDSKICVINERDISKYELINKLNSKKYISAITNATLVRDIETNSAKLISYIEDYESIQQQYTVGRSDD
;
A
#
# COMPACT_ATOMS: atom_id res chain seq x y z
N MET A 1 2.12 -17.64 -3.33
CA MET A 1 2.26 -16.45 -4.20
C MET A 1 3.48 -15.67 -3.76
N SER A 2 4.32 -15.25 -4.71
CA SER A 2 5.44 -14.35 -4.46
C SER A 2 4.96 -12.91 -4.47
N LEU A 3 5.53 -12.10 -3.58
CA LEU A 3 5.24 -10.69 -3.46
C LEU A 3 6.31 -9.94 -4.22
N GLU A 4 5.89 -9.00 -5.04
CA GLU A 4 6.79 -8.22 -5.87
C GLU A 4 6.48 -6.74 -5.63
N ILE A 5 7.52 -6.01 -5.24
CA ILE A 5 7.50 -4.55 -5.24
C ILE A 5 7.81 -4.15 -6.68
N ILE A 6 6.86 -3.51 -7.34
CA ILE A 6 7.03 -3.03 -8.70
C ILE A 6 7.26 -1.52 -8.66
N ALA A 7 8.40 -1.08 -9.16
CA ALA A 7 8.83 0.33 -9.16
C ALA A 7 8.77 0.96 -10.57
N ASP A 8 7.76 0.59 -11.35
CA ASP A 8 7.60 1.07 -12.74
C ASP A 8 6.97 2.49 -12.81
N ASN A 9 6.63 3.09 -11.67
CA ASN A 9 6.02 4.42 -11.53
C ASN A 9 6.72 5.23 -10.42
N ALA A 10 6.41 6.52 -10.30
CA ALA A 10 6.95 7.41 -9.26
C ALA A 10 6.69 6.95 -7.81
N PHE A 11 5.82 5.96 -7.61
CA PHE A 11 5.51 5.35 -6.33
C PHE A 11 5.54 3.83 -6.44
N PRO A 12 6.35 3.14 -5.62
CA PRO A 12 6.36 1.69 -5.59
C PRO A 12 5.00 1.17 -5.13
N TYR A 13 4.57 0.04 -5.69
CA TYR A 13 3.32 -0.61 -5.32
C TYR A 13 3.52 -2.11 -5.15
N PHE A 14 2.58 -2.71 -4.44
CA PHE A 14 2.65 -4.09 -4.00
C PHE A 14 1.56 -4.92 -4.69
N LYS A 15 1.95 -5.97 -5.43
CA LYS A 15 1.00 -6.83 -6.15
C LYS A 15 0.48 -7.96 -5.25
N LEU A 16 -0.84 -8.09 -5.21
CA LEU A 16 -1.61 -9.12 -4.48
C LEU A 16 -2.55 -9.83 -5.48
N GLY A 17 -2.01 -10.80 -6.23
CA GLY A 17 -2.78 -11.48 -7.28
C GLY A 17 -3.24 -10.52 -8.38
N ASP A 18 -4.56 -10.32 -8.50
CA ASP A 18 -5.20 -9.39 -9.45
C ASP A 18 -5.39 -7.97 -8.91
N PHE A 19 -4.83 -7.69 -7.73
CA PHE A 19 -4.92 -6.41 -7.05
C PHE A 19 -3.55 -5.75 -6.87
N TYR A 20 -3.57 -4.43 -6.81
CA TYR A 20 -2.43 -3.59 -6.48
C TYR A 20 -2.73 -2.79 -5.22
N LEU A 21 -1.83 -2.91 -4.25
CA LEU A 21 -1.80 -2.09 -3.06
C LEU A 21 -0.82 -0.95 -3.27
N LYS A 22 -1.32 0.26 -3.10
CA LYS A 22 -0.59 1.51 -3.26
C LYS A 22 -0.60 2.23 -1.92
N VAL A 23 0.59 2.53 -1.41
CA VAL A 23 0.77 3.51 -0.34
C VAL A 23 1.30 4.75 -1.04
N LEU A 24 0.69 5.90 -0.80
CA LEU A 24 1.10 7.18 -1.35
C LEU A 24 1.37 8.09 -0.16
N TYR A 25 2.50 8.81 -0.17
CA TYR A 25 2.58 10.02 0.63
C TYR A 25 1.75 11.07 -0.09
N ASP A 26 0.93 11.83 0.64
CA ASP A 26 0.31 13.03 0.11
C ASP A 26 1.43 14.04 -0.20
N LEU A 27 1.97 13.99 -1.41
CA LEU A 27 3.00 14.91 -1.86
C LEU A 27 2.44 16.33 -2.11
N ASP A 28 1.10 16.47 -2.20
CA ASP A 28 0.42 17.74 -2.44
C ASP A 28 0.19 18.53 -1.14
N LYS A 29 0.17 17.87 0.03
CA LYS A 29 0.04 18.54 1.33
C LYS A 29 1.38 18.72 2.05
N SER A 30 1.89 19.93 1.95
CA SER A 30 3.05 20.49 2.64
C SER A 30 3.02 20.49 4.19
N TYR A 31 2.16 19.73 4.88
CA TYR A 31 1.90 19.99 6.31
C TYR A 31 2.05 18.83 7.29
N ASP A 32 2.06 17.55 6.88
CA ASP A 32 2.34 16.46 7.83
C ASP A 32 2.86 15.20 7.13
N SER A 33 4.18 15.00 7.16
CA SER A 33 4.84 13.80 6.62
C SER A 33 4.55 12.52 7.42
N SER A 34 3.68 12.56 8.44
CA SER A 34 3.26 11.37 9.20
C SER A 34 1.98 10.70 8.67
N LEU A 35 1.29 11.34 7.72
CA LEU A 35 0.05 10.84 7.13
C LEU A 35 0.28 10.21 5.76
N LEU A 36 -0.52 9.18 5.46
CA LEU A 36 -0.44 8.37 4.27
C LEU A 36 -1.81 8.29 3.61
N ASP A 37 -1.80 8.11 2.30
CA ASP A 37 -2.93 7.63 1.53
C ASP A 37 -2.70 6.14 1.20
N PHE A 38 -3.70 5.31 1.43
CA PHE A 38 -3.65 3.88 1.21
C PHE A 38 -4.79 3.42 0.32
N ALA A 39 -4.45 2.72 -0.75
CA ALA A 39 -5.43 2.18 -1.68
C ALA A 39 -5.13 0.73 -2.06
N ILE A 40 -6.18 -0.10 -2.13
CA ILE A 40 -6.13 -1.39 -2.82
C ILE A 40 -7.03 -1.29 -4.03
N THR A 41 -6.46 -1.50 -5.21
CA THR A 41 -7.12 -1.34 -6.50
C THR A 41 -7.05 -2.62 -7.31
N THR A 42 -7.98 -2.82 -8.25
CA THR A 42 -7.88 -3.87 -9.27
C THR A 42 -6.70 -3.61 -10.23
N ASN A 43 -6.28 -4.64 -10.98
CA ASN A 43 -5.18 -4.51 -11.95
C ASN A 43 -5.35 -3.36 -12.97
N ASP A 44 -6.58 -2.98 -13.31
CA ASP A 44 -6.84 -1.85 -14.21
C ASP A 44 -6.91 -0.48 -13.49
N SER A 45 -6.69 -0.46 -12.18
CA SER A 45 -6.82 0.72 -11.29
C SER A 45 -8.19 1.42 -11.35
N LYS A 46 -9.22 0.80 -11.92
CA LYS A 46 -10.56 1.41 -12.06
C LYS A 46 -11.43 1.24 -10.84
N ILE A 47 -11.22 0.15 -10.08
CA ILE A 47 -12.00 -0.16 -8.88
C ILE A 47 -11.08 -0.03 -7.67
N CYS A 48 -11.47 0.84 -6.74
CA CYS A 48 -10.84 0.95 -5.45
C CYS A 48 -11.63 0.13 -4.44
N VAL A 49 -11.02 -0.95 -3.94
CA VAL A 49 -11.64 -1.87 -2.96
C VAL A 49 -11.50 -1.31 -1.55
N ILE A 50 -10.35 -0.70 -1.26
CA ILE A 50 -10.07 0.02 -0.01
C ILE A 50 -9.44 1.34 -0.38
N ASN A 51 -9.94 2.42 0.22
CA ASN A 51 -9.39 3.76 0.07
C ASN A 51 -9.41 4.44 1.44
N GLU A 52 -8.24 4.73 1.97
CA GLU A 52 -8.06 5.44 3.23
C GLU A 52 -7.13 6.61 2.94
N ARG A 53 -7.52 7.80 3.41
CA ARG A 53 -6.78 9.04 3.17
C ARG A 53 -6.41 9.69 4.48
N ASP A 54 -5.31 10.45 4.45
CA ASP A 54 -4.82 11.18 5.62
C ASP A 54 -4.71 10.27 6.87
N ILE A 55 -4.31 9.00 6.68
CA ILE A 55 -4.25 7.99 7.74
C ILE A 55 -2.82 7.86 8.27
N SER A 56 -2.66 7.81 9.60
CA SER A 56 -1.34 7.56 10.19
C SER A 56 -0.87 6.12 9.93
N LYS A 57 0.44 5.93 9.82
CA LYS A 57 1.08 4.61 9.71
C LYS A 57 0.59 3.63 10.79
N TYR A 58 0.53 4.10 12.04
CA TYR A 58 0.06 3.32 13.18
C TYR A 58 -1.40 2.89 13.04
N GLU A 59 -2.28 3.81 12.65
CA GLU A 59 -3.71 3.50 12.47
C GLU A 59 -3.93 2.50 11.32
N LEU A 60 -3.23 2.69 10.20
CA LEU A 60 -3.29 1.77 9.07
C LEU A 60 -2.89 0.35 9.45
N ILE A 61 -1.77 0.19 10.16
CA ILE A 61 -1.29 -1.11 10.67
C ILE A 61 -2.30 -1.70 11.65
N ASN A 62 -2.87 -0.91 12.56
CA ASN A 62 -3.87 -1.39 13.49
C ASN A 62 -5.15 -1.88 12.78
N LYS A 63 -5.60 -1.17 11.74
CA LYS A 63 -6.75 -1.58 10.92
C LYS A 63 -6.47 -2.88 10.13
N LEU A 64 -5.24 -3.08 9.64
CA LEU A 64 -4.80 -4.34 9.02
C LEU A 64 -4.78 -5.48 10.04
N ASN A 65 -4.19 -5.28 11.22
CA ASN A 65 -4.10 -6.29 12.29
C ASN A 65 -5.45 -6.68 12.88
N SER A 66 -6.34 -5.69 13.07
CA SER A 66 -7.70 -5.92 13.59
C SER A 66 -8.64 -6.55 12.55
N LYS A 67 -8.16 -6.81 11.32
CA LYS A 67 -8.96 -7.32 10.20
C LYS A 67 -10.16 -6.42 9.88
N LYS A 68 -10.14 -5.15 10.27
CA LYS A 68 -11.24 -4.20 10.06
C LYS A 68 -11.52 -3.98 8.58
N TYR A 69 -10.50 -4.05 7.74
CA TYR A 69 -10.66 -3.98 6.29
C TYR A 69 -11.26 -5.26 5.70
N ILE A 70 -10.89 -6.42 6.24
CA ILE A 70 -11.32 -7.72 5.72
C ILE A 70 -12.84 -7.88 5.81
N SER A 71 -13.48 -7.36 6.86
CA SER A 71 -14.94 -7.43 7.00
C SER A 71 -15.71 -6.60 5.95
N ALA A 72 -15.07 -5.63 5.30
CA ALA A 72 -15.67 -4.82 4.25
C ALA A 72 -15.42 -5.37 2.83
N ILE A 73 -14.55 -6.38 2.67
CA ILE A 73 -14.19 -6.95 1.37
C ILE A 73 -15.05 -8.19 1.10
N THR A 74 -15.81 -8.16 0.00
CA THR A 74 -16.62 -9.31 -0.45
C THR A 74 -15.84 -10.34 -1.24
N ASN A 75 -14.68 -9.97 -1.80
CA ASN A 75 -13.83 -10.86 -2.57
C ASN A 75 -13.00 -11.77 -1.66
N ALA A 76 -13.39 -13.04 -1.56
CA ALA A 76 -12.73 -14.03 -0.70
C ALA A 76 -11.26 -14.32 -1.07
N THR A 77 -10.88 -14.15 -2.33
CA THR A 77 -9.48 -14.31 -2.76
C THR A 77 -8.64 -13.15 -2.24
N LEU A 78 -9.11 -11.92 -2.40
CA LEU A 78 -8.42 -10.74 -1.86
C LEU A 78 -8.31 -10.80 -0.33
N VAL A 79 -9.36 -11.23 0.36
CA VAL A 79 -9.30 -11.45 1.82
C VAL A 79 -8.18 -12.42 2.17
N ARG A 80 -8.14 -13.59 1.52
CA ARG A 80 -7.11 -14.60 1.77
C ARG A 80 -5.71 -14.06 1.47
N ASP A 81 -5.55 -13.29 0.40
CA ASP A 81 -4.26 -12.75 0.00
C ASP A 81 -3.77 -11.68 0.97
N ILE A 82 -4.64 -10.81 1.48
CA ILE A 82 -4.31 -9.84 2.53
C ILE A 82 -3.93 -10.58 3.82
N GLU A 83 -4.69 -11.59 4.23
CA GLU A 83 -4.39 -12.36 5.44
C GLU A 83 -3.04 -13.09 5.33
N THR A 84 -2.82 -13.79 4.21
CA THR A 84 -1.59 -14.56 3.95
C THR A 84 -0.35 -13.67 3.90
N ASN A 85 -0.48 -12.43 3.42
CA ASN A 85 0.64 -11.52 3.22
C ASN A 85 0.68 -10.37 4.24
N SER A 86 -0.18 -10.39 5.27
CA SER A 86 -0.36 -9.33 6.26
C SER A 86 0.95 -8.86 6.90
N ALA A 87 1.79 -9.79 7.36
CA ALA A 87 3.09 -9.45 7.95
C ALA A 87 4.01 -8.69 6.98
N LYS A 88 4.01 -9.08 5.70
CA LYS A 88 4.85 -8.44 4.67
C LYS A 88 4.27 -7.10 4.22
N LEU A 89 2.94 -6.97 4.21
CA LEU A 89 2.27 -5.69 3.99
C LEU A 89 2.56 -4.68 5.10
N ILE A 90 2.56 -5.14 6.35
CA ILE A 90 2.90 -4.31 7.51
C ILE A 90 4.36 -3.86 7.41
N SER A 91 5.29 -4.79 7.18
CA SER A 91 6.71 -4.44 6.99
C SER A 91 6.91 -3.46 5.82
N TYR A 92 6.19 -3.64 4.71
CA TYR A 92 6.22 -2.68 3.60
C TYR A 92 5.76 -1.27 4.01
N ILE A 93 4.68 -1.16 4.79
CA ILE A 93 4.15 0.12 5.29
C ILE A 93 5.11 0.75 6.31
N GLU A 94 5.76 -0.07 7.15
CA GLU A 94 6.77 0.36 8.12
C GLU A 94 7.98 0.99 7.41
N ASP A 95 8.48 0.30 6.39
CA ASP A 95 9.69 0.67 5.64
C ASP A 95 9.42 1.57 4.41
N TYR A 96 8.16 1.97 4.18
CA TYR A 96 7.73 2.63 2.94
C TYR A 96 8.56 3.87 2.58
N GLU A 97 8.95 4.69 3.56
CA GLU A 97 9.79 5.88 3.36
C GLU A 97 11.16 5.51 2.78
N SER A 98 11.81 4.50 3.36
CA SER A 98 13.11 4.01 2.90
C SER A 98 13.01 3.40 1.51
N ILE A 99 11.95 2.66 1.24
CA ILE A 99 11.65 2.06 -0.07
C ILE A 99 11.44 3.19 -1.09
N GLN A 100 10.59 4.17 -0.79
CA GLN A 100 10.34 5.30 -1.68
C GLN A 100 11.63 6.08 -1.97
N GLN A 101 12.46 6.35 -0.96
CA GLN A 101 13.75 7.01 -1.17
C GLN A 101 14.66 6.22 -2.12
N GLN A 102 14.78 4.91 -1.95
CA GLN A 102 15.59 4.08 -2.87
C GLN A 102 15.11 4.19 -4.32
N TYR A 103 13.79 4.16 -4.55
CA TYR A 103 13.21 4.23 -5.89
C TYR A 103 13.07 5.66 -6.46
N THR A 104 13.17 6.69 -5.60
CA THR A 104 13.17 8.11 -6.02
C THR A 104 14.59 8.61 -6.28
N VAL A 105 15.57 8.22 -5.46
CA VAL A 105 16.97 8.65 -5.56
C VAL A 105 17.71 7.84 -6.63
N GLY A 106 17.33 6.58 -6.88
CA GLY A 106 17.81 5.78 -8.02
C GLY A 106 17.33 6.23 -9.40
N ARG A 107 16.55 7.32 -9.47
CA ARG A 107 16.13 8.01 -10.69
C ARG A 107 16.81 9.37 -10.85
N SER A 108 17.95 9.57 -10.18
CA SER A 108 18.89 10.61 -10.57
C SER A 108 19.67 10.06 -11.75
N ASP A 109 19.43 10.62 -12.94
CA ASP A 109 20.17 10.31 -14.17
C ASP A 109 21.68 10.23 -13.92
N ASP A 110 22.25 9.04 -14.11
CA ASP A 110 23.50 8.79 -14.87
C ASP A 110 23.61 7.32 -15.29
#